data_AF-A0A3N5MU13-F1
#
_entry.id   AF-A0A3N5MU13-F1
#
_cell.length_a   1.000
_cell.length_b   1.000
_cell.length_c   1.000
_cell.angle_alpha   90.00
_cell.angle_beta   90.00
_cell.angle_gamma   90.00
#
_symmetry.space_group_name_H-M   'P 1'
#
loop_
_entity.id
_entity.type
_entity.pdbx_description
1 polymer ?
#
loop_
_entity_poly.entity_id
_entity_poly.type
_entity_poly.pdbx_seq_one_letter_code
_entity_poly.pdbx_strand_id
1 'polypeptide(L)'
;MREPRALMSSEQLTAILGQPNLRVYDCTTYLEAPPAGSDEPYLPVAGRRTFEDGHIPGADFLDLQGEFSDTGTRLYFMMPATASLEAAFGRHGIGAGTRVVLYSIGTMMWATRFWWMLKSLGFDDAAVLDGG
;
A
#
# COMPACT_ATOMS: atom_id res chain seq x y z
N MET A 1 16.22 -7.13 15.65
CA MET A 1 16.33 -6.72 14.24
C MET A 1 15.89 -5.25 14.20
N ARG A 2 16.80 -4.31 13.94
CA ARG A 2 16.45 -2.89 13.70
C ARG A 2 16.59 -2.69 12.20
N GLU A 3 15.51 -2.34 11.53
CA GLU A 3 15.47 -1.95 10.11
C GLU A 3 15.34 -0.42 10.04
N PRO A 4 16.41 0.35 10.29
CA PRO A 4 16.33 1.81 10.43
C PRO A 4 15.87 2.53 9.14
N ARG A 5 15.75 1.81 8.02
CA ARG A 5 15.28 2.33 6.73
C ARG A 5 13.81 2.01 6.43
N ALA A 6 13.12 1.29 7.33
CA ALA A 6 11.71 0.90 7.15
C ALA A 6 10.73 2.05 7.44
N LEU A 7 11.17 3.09 8.14
CA LEU A 7 10.42 4.34 8.33
C LEU A 7 11.08 5.48 7.58
N MET A 8 10.26 6.40 7.09
CA MET A 8 10.68 7.65 6.45
C MET A 8 9.91 8.81 7.06
N SER A 9 10.58 9.89 7.46
CA SER A 9 9.89 11.10 7.90
C SER A 9 9.38 11.93 6.72
N SER A 10 8.45 12.84 6.97
CA SER A 10 7.93 13.76 5.96
C SER A 10 9.03 14.69 5.41
N GLU A 11 9.98 15.12 6.23
CA GLU A 11 11.14 15.93 5.79
C GLU A 11 12.05 15.12 4.86
N GLN A 12 12.30 13.85 5.19
CA GLN A 12 13.10 12.95 4.36
C GLN A 12 12.43 12.69 3.02
N LEU A 13 11.11 12.44 3.00
CA LEU A 13 10.34 12.28 1.77
C LEU A 13 10.39 13.55 0.92
N THR A 14 10.14 14.70 1.53
CA THR A 14 10.15 16.00 0.84
C THR A 14 11.48 16.27 0.14
N ALA A 15 12.59 15.89 0.75
CA ALA A 15 13.93 16.08 0.18
C ALA A 15 14.18 15.26 -1.10
N ILE A 16 13.38 14.22 -1.37
CA ILE A 16 13.53 13.32 -2.52
C ILE A 16 12.33 13.32 -3.46
N LEU A 17 11.30 14.14 -3.19
CA LEU A 17 10.14 14.27 -4.07
C LEU A 17 10.58 14.68 -5.48
N GLY A 18 9.97 14.05 -6.49
CA GLY A 18 10.28 14.29 -7.90
C GLY A 18 11.50 13.53 -8.45
N GLN A 19 12.21 12.75 -7.62
CA GLN A 19 13.25 11.85 -8.14
C GLN A 19 12.61 10.79 -9.08
N PRO A 20 13.22 10.51 -10.24
CA PRO A 20 12.61 9.67 -11.27
C PRO A 20 12.42 8.20 -10.84
N ASN A 21 13.20 7.75 -9.86
CA ASN A 21 13.14 6.40 -9.30
C ASN A 21 12.31 6.30 -8.01
N LEU A 22 11.77 7.41 -7.49
CA LEU A 22 10.87 7.39 -6.34
C LEU A 22 9.47 6.98 -6.78
N ARG A 23 8.85 6.10 -6.00
CA ARG A 23 7.43 5.76 -6.08
C ARG A 23 6.80 5.99 -4.71
N VAL A 24 5.73 6.78 -4.70
CA VAL A 24 4.97 7.07 -3.48
C VAL A 24 3.59 6.46 -3.68
N TYR A 25 3.09 5.71 -2.69
CA TYR A 25 1.76 5.12 -2.79
C TYR A 25 0.91 5.39 -1.58
N ASP A 26 -0.32 5.81 -1.86
CA ASP A 26 -1.42 5.75 -0.91
C ASP A 26 -1.99 4.33 -0.90
N CYS A 27 -2.02 3.75 0.29
CA CYS A 27 -2.47 2.38 0.54
C CYS A 27 -3.83 2.35 1.28
N THR A 28 -4.51 3.49 1.40
CA THR A 28 -5.66 3.63 2.29
C THR A 28 -6.78 2.65 1.94
N THR A 29 -7.21 1.90 2.95
CA THR A 29 -8.40 1.06 2.94
C THR A 29 -9.24 1.42 4.16
N TYR A 30 -10.55 1.48 3.99
CA TYR A 30 -11.49 1.64 5.09
C TYR A 30 -12.15 0.30 5.39
N LEU A 31 -12.41 0.05 6.67
CA LEU A 31 -13.23 -1.07 7.12
C LEU A 31 -14.56 -0.49 7.57
N GLU A 32 -15.56 -0.58 6.71
CA GLU A 32 -16.90 -0.07 7.00
C GLU A 32 -17.77 -1.12 7.67
N ALA A 33 -18.81 -0.65 8.35
CA ALA A 33 -19.83 -1.54 8.89
C ALA A 33 -20.52 -2.27 7.72
N PRO A 34 -20.68 -3.59 7.82
CA PRO A 34 -21.37 -4.35 6.79
C PRO A 34 -22.87 -4.00 6.78
N PRO A 35 -23.59 -4.24 5.68
CA PRO A 35 -25.04 -4.06 5.64
C PRO A 35 -25.75 -4.85 6.75
N ALA A 36 -26.87 -4.33 7.25
CA ALA A 36 -27.67 -5.02 8.26
C ALA A 36 -28.08 -6.42 7.77
N GLY A 37 -27.83 -7.44 8.59
CA GLY A 37 -28.10 -8.84 8.25
C GLY A 37 -26.99 -9.55 7.47
N SER A 38 -25.85 -8.90 7.26
CA SER A 38 -24.64 -9.54 6.72
C SER A 38 -23.96 -10.44 7.75
N ASP A 39 -23.43 -11.58 7.30
CA ASP A 39 -22.55 -12.45 8.10
C ASP A 39 -21.08 -12.00 8.05
N GLU A 40 -20.74 -11.05 7.18
CA GLU A 40 -19.38 -10.50 7.06
C GLU A 40 -19.05 -9.58 8.25
N PRO A 41 -17.83 -9.64 8.81
CA PRO A 41 -17.46 -8.82 9.98
C PRO A 41 -17.23 -7.34 9.65
N TYR A 42 -16.92 -7.03 8.40
CA TYR A 42 -16.65 -5.68 7.89
C TYR A 42 -16.72 -5.69 6.35
N LEU A 43 -16.85 -4.50 5.76
CA LEU A 43 -16.72 -4.29 4.32
C LEU A 43 -15.42 -3.53 4.02
N PRO A 44 -14.44 -4.12 3.31
CA PRO A 44 -13.27 -3.39 2.84
C PRO A 44 -13.65 -2.44 1.71
N VAL A 45 -13.28 -1.17 1.85
CA VAL A 45 -13.52 -0.12 0.86
C VAL A 45 -12.20 0.56 0.52
N ALA A 46 -11.84 0.59 -0.77
CA ALA A 46 -10.64 1.28 -1.23
C ALA A 46 -10.76 2.79 -1.00
N GLY A 47 -9.71 3.41 -0.45
CA GLY A 47 -9.63 4.85 -0.19
C GLY A 47 -9.50 5.75 -1.43
N ARG A 48 -9.83 5.23 -2.63
CA ARG A 48 -9.64 5.91 -3.92
C ARG A 48 -10.25 7.32 -3.95
N ARG A 49 -11.47 7.47 -3.43
CA ARG A 49 -12.13 8.79 -3.40
C ARG A 49 -11.34 9.79 -2.57
N THR A 50 -10.86 9.40 -1.39
CA THR A 50 -10.09 10.31 -0.52
C THR A 50 -8.72 10.61 -1.10
N PHE A 51 -8.09 9.64 -1.77
CA PHE A 51 -6.89 9.87 -2.56
C PHE A 51 -7.14 10.92 -3.66
N GLU A 52 -8.23 10.80 -4.43
CA GLU A 52 -8.58 11.76 -5.48
C GLU A 52 -8.87 13.17 -4.93
N ASP A 53 -9.47 13.26 -3.72
CA ASP A 53 -9.71 14.53 -3.02
C ASP A 53 -8.41 15.20 -2.54
N GLY A 54 -7.36 14.43 -2.26
CA GLY A 54 -6.04 14.95 -1.90
C GLY A 54 -5.02 13.86 -1.58
N HIS A 55 -3.83 13.98 -2.16
CA HIS A 55 -2.72 13.04 -1.98
C HIS A 55 -1.36 13.73 -2.08
N ILE A 56 -0.30 13.02 -1.70
CA ILE A 56 1.08 13.51 -1.85
C ILE A 56 1.38 13.69 -3.35
N PRO A 57 1.99 14.82 -3.79
CA PRO A 57 2.27 15.06 -5.21
C PRO A 57 3.07 13.93 -5.85
N GLY A 58 2.55 13.39 -6.96
CA GLY A 58 3.17 12.29 -7.71
C GLY A 58 2.97 10.90 -7.09
N ALA A 59 2.19 10.79 -6.01
CA ALA A 59 1.77 9.49 -5.50
C ALA A 59 0.74 8.83 -6.45
N ASP A 60 0.71 7.51 -6.43
CA ASP A 60 -0.34 6.69 -7.04
C ASP A 60 -1.09 5.91 -5.93
N PHE A 61 -2.19 5.23 -6.28
CA PHE A 61 -3.04 4.52 -5.33
C PHE A 61 -2.96 3.00 -5.52
N LEU A 62 -2.74 2.26 -4.42
CA LEU A 62 -2.75 0.81 -4.41
C LEU A 62 -4.05 0.26 -3.80
N ASP A 63 -4.85 -0.43 -4.61
CA ASP A 63 -6.11 -1.04 -4.18
C ASP A 63 -5.86 -2.46 -3.60
N LEU A 64 -5.81 -2.54 -2.27
CA LEU A 64 -5.52 -3.80 -1.59
C LEU A 64 -6.50 -4.93 -1.97
N GLN A 65 -7.80 -4.64 -1.95
CA GLN A 65 -8.82 -5.66 -2.13
C GLN A 65 -9.10 -5.93 -3.61
N GLY A 66 -8.98 -4.91 -4.47
CA GLY A 66 -9.23 -5.01 -5.90
C GLY A 66 -8.08 -5.62 -6.71
N GLU A 67 -6.83 -5.45 -6.29
CA GLU A 67 -5.67 -5.86 -7.09
C GLU A 67 -4.65 -6.74 -6.33
N PHE A 68 -4.51 -6.54 -5.02
CA PHE A 68 -3.45 -7.15 -4.22
C PHE A 68 -3.93 -8.25 -3.27
N SER A 69 -5.17 -8.74 -3.45
CA SER A 69 -5.76 -9.83 -2.68
C SER A 69 -6.21 -10.97 -3.59
N ASP A 70 -6.14 -12.20 -3.08
CA ASP A 70 -6.71 -13.37 -3.75
C ASP A 70 -8.24 -13.29 -3.79
N THR A 71 -8.80 -13.23 -4.99
CA THR A 71 -10.25 -13.16 -5.23
C THR A 71 -10.89 -14.54 -5.39
N GLY A 72 -10.10 -15.62 -5.34
CA GLY A 72 -10.59 -17.00 -5.38
C GLY A 72 -11.16 -17.52 -4.05
N THR A 73 -11.10 -16.70 -3.00
CA THR A 73 -11.54 -17.06 -1.64
C THR A 73 -12.51 -16.01 -1.09
N ARG A 74 -13.37 -16.44 -0.17
CA ARG A 74 -14.26 -15.54 0.58
C ARG A 74 -13.53 -14.74 1.66
N LEU A 75 -12.29 -15.10 1.99
CA LEU A 75 -11.53 -14.43 3.03
C LEU A 75 -10.89 -13.15 2.49
N TYR A 76 -11.07 -12.04 3.19
CA TYR A 76 -10.45 -10.77 2.85
C TYR A 76 -8.92 -10.79 3.01
N PHE A 77 -8.24 -9.96 2.22
CA PHE A 77 -6.80 -9.67 2.31
C PHE A 77 -5.86 -10.88 2.15
N MET A 78 -6.35 -12.00 1.62
CA MET A 78 -5.53 -13.17 1.37
C MET A 78 -4.45 -12.86 0.33
N MET A 79 -3.23 -13.31 0.59
CA MET A 79 -2.10 -13.03 -0.29
C MET A 79 -2.32 -13.76 -1.63
N PRO A 80 -2.27 -13.07 -2.78
CA PRO A 80 -2.37 -13.72 -4.09
C PRO A 80 -1.13 -14.59 -4.37
N ALA A 81 -1.16 -15.37 -5.44
CA ALA A 81 0.03 -16.09 -5.90
C ALA A 81 1.18 -15.11 -6.18
N THR A 82 2.42 -15.51 -5.90
CA THR A 82 3.63 -14.68 -6.06
C THR A 82 3.70 -13.99 -7.43
N ALA A 83 3.49 -14.73 -8.53
CA ALA A 83 3.53 -14.18 -9.88
C ALA A 83 2.47 -13.09 -10.11
N SER A 84 1.27 -13.25 -9.53
CA SER A 84 0.21 -12.24 -9.60
C SER A 84 0.58 -10.99 -8.80
N LEU A 85 1.20 -11.17 -7.62
CA LEU A 85 1.65 -10.07 -6.78
C LEU A 85 2.78 -9.26 -7.45
N GLU A 86 3.78 -9.95 -8.00
CA GLU A 86 4.88 -9.34 -8.76
C GLU A 86 4.36 -8.57 -9.97
N ALA A 87 3.44 -9.17 -10.73
CA ALA A 87 2.82 -8.51 -11.88
C ALA A 87 2.01 -7.28 -11.45
N ALA A 88 1.32 -7.31 -10.31
CA ALA A 88 0.61 -6.16 -9.77
C ALA A 88 1.55 -5.01 -9.43
N PHE A 89 2.56 -5.25 -8.59
CA PHE A 89 3.56 -4.22 -8.29
C PHE A 89 4.29 -3.70 -9.53
N GLY A 90 4.57 -4.56 -10.51
CA GLY A 90 5.17 -4.17 -11.79
C GLY A 90 4.31 -3.20 -12.62
N ARG A 91 2.98 -3.37 -12.62
CA ARG A 91 2.05 -2.42 -13.29
C ARG A 91 2.09 -1.03 -12.67
N HIS A 92 2.35 -0.96 -11.37
CA HIS A 92 2.53 0.28 -10.63
C HIS A 92 3.94 0.87 -10.77
N GLY A 93 4.82 0.22 -11.54
CA GLY A 93 6.17 0.71 -11.79
C GLY A 93 7.12 0.47 -10.61
N ILE A 94 6.83 -0.50 -9.75
CA ILE A 94 7.75 -1.00 -8.72
C ILE A 94 8.62 -2.10 -9.32
N GLY A 95 9.93 -1.94 -9.18
CA GLY A 95 10.90 -2.90 -9.70
C GLY A 95 12.32 -2.54 -9.33
N ALA A 96 13.28 -3.22 -9.96
CA ALA A 96 14.70 -2.99 -9.71
C ALA A 96 15.08 -1.51 -9.90
N GLY A 97 15.80 -0.95 -8.92
CA GLY A 97 16.25 0.44 -8.94
C GLY A 97 15.23 1.49 -8.49
N THR A 98 14.00 1.08 -8.13
CA THR A 98 13.00 1.98 -7.55
C THR A 98 13.10 2.03 -6.03
N ARG A 99 12.81 3.20 -5.47
CA ARG A 99 12.63 3.44 -4.03
C ARG A 99 11.14 3.61 -3.78
N VAL A 100 10.56 2.82 -2.87
CA VAL A 100 9.13 2.85 -2.57
C VAL A 100 8.87 3.49 -1.21
N VAL A 101 7.91 4.40 -1.14
CA VAL A 101 7.39 4.99 0.10
C VAL A 101 5.89 4.79 0.15
N LEU A 102 5.42 4.14 1.21
CA LEU A 102 4.01 3.77 1.40
C LEU A 102 3.42 4.61 2.52
N TYR A 103 2.22 5.13 2.33
CA TYR A 103 1.48 5.83 3.37
C TYR A 103 0.01 5.43 3.34
N SER A 104 -0.72 5.75 4.40
CA SER A 104 -2.17 5.54 4.47
C SER A 104 -2.75 6.43 5.56
N ILE A 105 -3.92 7.00 5.31
CA ILE A 105 -4.60 7.84 6.28
C ILE A 105 -5.55 7.04 7.16
N GLY A 106 -5.84 7.55 8.36
CA GLY A 106 -6.73 6.92 9.35
C GLY A 106 -6.11 5.73 10.07
N THR A 107 -5.67 4.71 9.32
CA THR A 107 -5.03 3.50 9.89
C THR A 107 -3.76 3.12 9.14
N MET A 108 -2.61 3.18 9.82
CA MET A 108 -1.29 2.89 9.24
C MET A 108 -1.08 1.41 8.86
N MET A 109 -2.02 0.54 9.26
CA MET A 109 -1.91 -0.90 9.02
C MET A 109 -1.88 -1.25 7.53
N TRP A 110 -2.45 -0.42 6.66
CA TRP A 110 -2.49 -0.70 5.23
C TRP A 110 -1.16 -0.42 4.54
N ALA A 111 -0.52 0.72 4.84
CA ALA A 111 0.85 0.98 4.36
C ALA A 111 1.82 -0.12 4.84
N THR A 112 1.72 -0.54 6.11
CA THR A 112 2.55 -1.63 6.64
C THR A 112 2.22 -3.00 6.04
N ARG A 113 0.97 -3.27 5.66
CA ARG A 113 0.58 -4.48 4.91
C ARG A 113 1.30 -4.54 3.57
N PHE A 114 1.25 -3.47 2.78
CA PHE A 114 1.97 -3.40 1.51
C PHE A 114 3.49 -3.48 1.67
N TRP A 115 4.03 -2.84 2.71
CA TRP A 115 5.45 -2.94 3.04
C TRP A 115 5.86 -4.40 3.29
N TRP A 116 5.07 -5.14 4.08
CA TRP A 116 5.32 -6.57 4.31
C TRP A 116 5.19 -7.40 3.01
N MET A 117 4.24 -7.08 2.14
CA MET A 117 4.06 -7.76 0.86
C MET A 117 5.24 -7.54 -0.09
N LEU A 118 5.83 -6.34 -0.12
CA LEU A 118 7.08 -6.10 -0.86
C LEU A 118 8.24 -6.89 -0.25
N LYS A 119 8.37 -6.89 1.08
CA LYS A 119 9.41 -7.64 1.78
C LYS A 119 9.29 -9.16 1.57
N SER A 120 8.09 -9.70 1.47
CA SER A 120 7.89 -11.13 1.19
C SER A 120 8.34 -11.55 -0.21
N LEU A 121 8.43 -10.60 -1.14
CA LEU A 121 9.02 -10.76 -2.48
C LEU A 121 10.54 -10.48 -2.52
N GLY A 122 11.16 -10.17 -1.37
CA GLY A 122 12.56 -9.77 -1.31
C GLY A 122 12.84 -8.34 -1.80
N PHE A 123 11.81 -7.50 -1.94
CA PHE A 123 12.00 -6.09 -2.25
C PHE A 123 12.33 -5.30 -0.99
N ASP A 124 13.60 -4.90 -0.85
CA ASP A 124 14.11 -4.27 0.38
C ASP A 124 14.03 -2.73 0.37
N ASP A 125 13.92 -2.10 -0.80
CA ASP A 125 14.00 -0.64 -0.92
C ASP A 125 12.64 0.05 -0.71
N ALA A 126 11.91 -0.38 0.32
CA ALA A 126 10.60 0.13 0.71
C ALA A 126 10.60 0.70 2.14
N ALA A 127 9.89 1.80 2.35
CA ALA A 127 9.65 2.40 3.65
C ALA A 127 8.19 2.81 3.83
N VAL A 128 7.74 2.91 5.08
CA VAL A 128 6.45 3.50 5.48
C VAL A 128 6.69 4.94 5.93
N LEU A 129 5.84 5.86 5.48
CA LEU A 129 5.86 7.25 5.94
C LEU A 129 5.43 7.32 7.41
N ASP A 130 6.31 7.84 8.26
CA ASP A 130 6.05 8.04 9.69
C ASP A 130 5.07 9.20 9.90
N GLY A 131 3.97 8.93 10.61
CA GLY A 131 2.85 9.85 10.78
C GLY A 131 1.73 9.69 9.74
N GLY A 132 2.04 9.09 8.58
CA GLY A 132 1.08 8.80 7.51
C GLY A 132 0.90 9.94 6.54
#